data_AF-A0A8T4K928-F1
#
_entry.id   AF-A0A8T4K928-F1
#
_cell.length_a   1.000
_cell.length_b   1.000
_cell.length_c   1.000
_cell.angle_alpha   90.00
_cell.angle_beta   90.00
_cell.angle_gamma   90.00
#
_symmetry.space_group_name_H-M   'P 1'
#
loop_
_entity.id
_entity.type
_entity.pdbx_description
1 polymer ?
#
loop_
_entity_poly.entity_id
_entity_poly.type
_entity_poly.pdbx_seq_one_letter_code
_entity_poly.pdbx_strand_id
1 'polypeptide(L)'
;MKSEKMHTLRDWDREEVCLLVTGYFRTKGQDKESIRMRQMQISKILRKREEILTKKPVPDRFRNFNGIALQMGRIRCLDPETNYYGMKGTKLQREVIEDYFSNPSFVTRVADELEEKYGAAPERSESGQSIPGYALTEGALNDLDATDEQLFAVLKGVFGNKAHNSTYKFVFFKALMDEIVLREAAGEDETIPFEILFQKFAESYWKMVFQYGMKQSFAVKDGRETFVEQIIHDKTRKYGIAREAGFHDLSLELQTEIVDSVLKKCTKYVVGALYGDTKGYLYSFSVKEHRLTVNHRMIPIISRNKAAIEKLNIRALAEFLEKVNGDATIKKYFDFSEYNQEEAVGKYERLLLELFGETGHNDKCGSTGRDLQKGKASLDDDVDNIPQDVLENPIKLLAWMEQMNTGM
;
A
#
# COMPACT_ATOMS: atom_id res chain seq x y z
N MET A 1 -41.54 34.81 -18.13
CA MET A 1 -40.57 33.96 -17.41
C MET A 1 -40.82 32.51 -17.79
N LYS A 2 -39.99 31.94 -18.67
CA LYS A 2 -40.04 30.50 -18.97
C LYS A 2 -39.34 29.77 -17.82
N SER A 3 -40.04 28.84 -17.18
CA SER A 3 -39.48 27.98 -16.14
C SER A 3 -38.26 27.24 -16.71
N GLU A 4 -37.11 27.42 -16.09
CA GLU A 4 -35.92 26.62 -16.35
C GLU A 4 -36.29 25.14 -16.19
N LYS A 5 -36.07 24.35 -17.25
CA LYS A 5 -36.25 22.90 -17.20
C LYS A 5 -35.29 22.35 -16.16
N MET A 6 -35.84 21.82 -15.07
CA MET A 6 -35.13 21.02 -14.08
C MET A 6 -34.25 20.01 -14.81
N HIS A 7 -32.92 20.07 -14.63
CA HIS A 7 -31.98 19.15 -15.29
C HIS A 7 -32.36 17.70 -14.90
N THR A 8 -33.05 17.00 -15.79
CA THR A 8 -33.44 15.61 -15.59
C THR A 8 -32.19 14.75 -15.75
N LEU A 9 -31.81 14.04 -14.67
CA LEU A 9 -30.74 13.05 -14.72
C LEU A 9 -31.08 11.97 -15.75
N ARG A 10 -30.07 11.43 -16.43
CA ARG A 10 -30.25 10.37 -17.41
C ARG A 10 -30.89 9.13 -16.78
N ASP A 11 -31.87 8.58 -17.49
CA ASP A 11 -32.54 7.33 -17.11
C ASP A 11 -31.58 6.13 -17.11
N TRP A 12 -31.94 5.10 -16.34
CA TRP A 12 -31.18 3.85 -16.32
C TRP A 12 -31.30 3.16 -17.67
N ASP A 13 -30.16 2.85 -18.29
CA ASP A 13 -30.12 2.08 -19.53
C ASP A 13 -29.81 0.60 -19.26
N ARG A 14 -29.97 -0.23 -20.29
CA ARG A 14 -29.82 -1.68 -20.16
C ARG A 14 -28.40 -2.09 -19.76
N GLU A 15 -27.37 -1.40 -20.24
CA GLU A 15 -25.98 -1.70 -19.90
C GLU A 15 -25.74 -1.42 -18.40
N GLU A 16 -26.25 -0.29 -17.87
CA GLU A 16 -26.16 0.02 -16.45
C GLU A 16 -26.86 -1.03 -15.57
N VAL A 17 -28.02 -1.52 -16.03
CA VAL A 17 -28.76 -2.56 -15.32
C VAL A 17 -28.05 -3.91 -15.39
N CYS A 18 -27.43 -4.28 -16.52
CA CYS A 18 -26.57 -5.46 -16.62
C CYS A 18 -25.42 -5.41 -15.61
N LEU A 19 -24.78 -4.24 -15.46
CA LEU A 19 -23.70 -4.03 -14.48
C LEU A 19 -24.19 -4.19 -13.03
N LEU A 20 -25.37 -3.67 -12.71
CA LEU A 20 -25.98 -3.81 -11.39
C LEU A 20 -26.35 -5.27 -11.07
N VAL A 21 -26.98 -5.98 -12.03
CA VAL A 21 -27.41 -7.38 -11.87
C VAL A 21 -26.19 -8.29 -11.70
N THR A 22 -25.20 -8.16 -12.59
CA THR A 22 -23.93 -8.88 -12.49
C THR A 22 -23.23 -8.59 -11.17
N GLY A 23 -23.20 -7.32 -10.75
CA GLY A 23 -22.59 -6.92 -9.49
C GLY A 23 -23.28 -7.48 -8.25
N TYR A 24 -24.61 -7.59 -8.28
CA TYR A 24 -25.38 -8.21 -7.21
C TYR A 24 -25.06 -9.70 -7.09
N PHE A 25 -25.15 -10.47 -8.19
CA PHE A 25 -24.91 -11.91 -8.15
C PHE A 25 -23.45 -12.26 -7.82
N ARG A 26 -22.47 -11.47 -8.27
CA ARG A 26 -21.05 -11.63 -7.90
C ARG A 26 -20.76 -11.44 -6.41
N THR A 27 -21.60 -10.69 -5.70
CA THR A 27 -21.43 -10.40 -4.26
C THR A 27 -22.48 -11.07 -3.38
N LYS A 28 -23.32 -11.92 -3.97
CA LYS A 28 -24.35 -12.65 -3.26
C LYS A 28 -23.70 -13.58 -2.22
N GLY A 29 -24.15 -13.49 -0.97
CA GLY A 29 -23.62 -14.28 0.15
C GLY A 29 -22.29 -13.79 0.72
N GLN A 30 -21.71 -12.71 0.19
CA GLN A 30 -20.49 -12.09 0.75
C GLN A 30 -20.80 -11.19 1.96
N ASP A 31 -19.76 -10.78 2.68
CA ASP A 31 -19.90 -9.88 3.82
C ASP A 31 -20.32 -8.45 3.40
N LYS A 32 -20.80 -7.67 4.38
CA LYS A 32 -21.33 -6.31 4.14
C LYS A 32 -20.29 -5.37 3.51
N GLU A 33 -19.02 -5.53 3.84
CA GLU A 33 -17.96 -4.68 3.31
C GLU A 33 -17.68 -5.01 1.85
N SER A 34 -17.64 -6.30 1.48
CA SER A 34 -17.52 -6.74 0.08
C SER A 34 -18.65 -6.20 -0.81
N ILE A 35 -19.90 -6.25 -0.31
CA ILE A 35 -21.06 -5.68 -1.01
C ILE A 35 -20.93 -4.15 -1.14
N ARG A 36 -20.51 -3.46 -0.06
CA ARG A 36 -20.27 -2.00 -0.05
C ARG A 36 -19.20 -1.61 -1.06
N MET A 37 -18.09 -2.32 -1.10
CA MET A 37 -16.98 -2.07 -2.03
C MET A 37 -17.44 -2.22 -3.48
N ARG A 38 -18.25 -3.24 -3.78
CA ARG A 38 -18.84 -3.41 -5.12
C ARG A 38 -19.79 -2.27 -5.50
N GLN A 39 -20.63 -1.82 -4.58
CA GLN A 39 -21.52 -0.66 -4.80
C GLN A 39 -20.73 0.61 -5.10
N MET A 40 -19.63 0.84 -4.38
CA MET A 40 -18.71 1.96 -4.64
C MET A 40 -18.03 1.84 -6.01
N GLN A 41 -17.62 0.64 -6.40
CA GLN A 41 -17.01 0.39 -7.72
C GLN A 41 -17.98 0.69 -8.86
N ILE A 42 -19.21 0.15 -8.81
CA ILE A 42 -20.25 0.42 -9.82
C ILE A 42 -20.55 1.92 -9.91
N SER A 43 -20.64 2.61 -8.76
CA SER A 43 -20.85 4.06 -8.73
C SER A 43 -19.72 4.81 -9.46
N LYS A 44 -18.46 4.46 -9.21
CA LYS A 44 -17.30 5.06 -9.89
C LYS A 44 -17.34 4.83 -11.40
N ILE A 45 -17.64 3.61 -11.85
CA ILE A 45 -17.73 3.24 -13.27
C ILE A 45 -18.80 4.08 -13.97
N LEU A 46 -20.01 4.12 -13.43
CA LEU A 46 -21.13 4.82 -14.07
C LEU A 46 -20.94 6.33 -14.07
N ARG A 47 -20.35 6.90 -13.01
CA ARG A 47 -20.02 8.32 -12.96
C ARG A 47 -18.92 8.67 -13.96
N LYS A 48 -17.84 7.87 -14.05
CA LYS A 48 -16.79 8.05 -15.06
C LYS A 48 -17.32 7.93 -16.49
N ARG A 49 -18.23 6.97 -16.75
CA ARG A 49 -18.92 6.83 -18.04
C ARG A 49 -19.68 8.11 -18.40
N GLU A 50 -20.47 8.65 -17.48
CA GLU A 50 -21.25 9.86 -17.71
C GLU A 50 -20.37 11.10 -17.93
N GLU A 51 -19.29 11.24 -17.16
CA GLU A 51 -18.27 12.29 -17.36
C GLU A 51 -17.69 12.23 -18.79
N ILE A 52 -17.33 11.04 -19.27
CA ILE A 52 -16.78 10.84 -20.62
C ILE A 52 -17.82 11.12 -21.70
N LEU A 53 -19.05 10.62 -21.55
CA LEU A 53 -20.11 10.75 -22.55
C LEU A 53 -20.58 12.20 -22.69
N THR A 54 -20.69 12.92 -21.58
CA THR A 54 -21.21 14.30 -21.57
C THR A 54 -20.14 15.37 -21.61
N LYS A 55 -18.88 15.02 -21.32
CA LYS A 55 -17.74 15.94 -21.14
C LYS A 55 -18.02 17.02 -20.10
N LYS A 56 -18.82 16.69 -19.08
CA LYS A 56 -19.24 17.60 -18.01
C LYS A 56 -19.03 16.93 -16.64
N PRO A 57 -18.83 17.72 -15.58
CA PRO A 57 -18.80 17.19 -14.22
C PRO A 57 -20.10 16.46 -13.89
N VAL A 58 -19.98 15.27 -13.30
CA VAL A 58 -21.15 14.46 -12.93
C VAL A 58 -21.82 15.02 -11.67
N PRO A 59 -23.14 15.27 -11.68
CA PRO A 59 -23.86 15.73 -10.49
C PRO A 59 -23.73 14.76 -9.30
N ASP A 60 -23.65 15.27 -8.08
CA ASP A 60 -23.51 14.46 -6.85
C ASP A 60 -24.61 13.41 -6.67
N ARG A 61 -25.81 13.66 -7.21
CA ARG A 61 -26.94 12.73 -7.14
C ARG A 61 -26.91 11.66 -8.22
N PHE A 62 -26.13 11.82 -9.29
CA PHE A 62 -26.09 10.87 -10.40
C PHE A 62 -25.33 9.61 -10.00
N ARG A 63 -26.02 8.47 -9.98
CA ARG A 63 -25.45 7.12 -9.77
C ARG A 63 -24.46 7.05 -8.60
N ASN A 64 -24.71 7.83 -7.55
CA ASN A 64 -23.89 7.83 -6.35
C ASN A 64 -24.08 6.54 -5.54
N PHE A 65 -23.24 6.32 -4.55
CA PHE A 65 -23.25 5.11 -3.72
C PHE A 65 -24.66 4.75 -3.22
N ASN A 66 -25.40 5.72 -2.65
CA ASN A 66 -26.76 5.49 -2.14
C ASN A 66 -27.73 5.07 -3.26
N GLY A 67 -27.62 5.69 -4.43
CA GLY A 67 -28.41 5.31 -5.61
C GLY A 67 -28.10 3.90 -6.09
N ILE A 68 -26.83 3.48 -6.09
CA ILE A 68 -26.41 2.12 -6.44
C ILE A 68 -26.94 1.11 -5.42
N ALA A 69 -26.74 1.37 -4.13
CA ALA A 69 -27.21 0.52 -3.05
C ALA A 69 -28.73 0.30 -3.11
N LEU A 70 -29.49 1.36 -3.40
CA LEU A 70 -30.93 1.27 -3.60
C LEU A 70 -31.32 0.40 -4.81
N GLN A 71 -30.65 0.56 -5.95
CA GLN A 71 -30.94 -0.28 -7.12
C GLN A 71 -30.55 -1.74 -6.91
N MET A 72 -29.42 -2.01 -6.26
CA MET A 72 -29.04 -3.39 -5.91
C MET A 72 -30.01 -4.00 -4.91
N GLY A 73 -30.57 -3.21 -3.98
CA GLY A 73 -31.65 -3.65 -3.11
C GLY A 73 -32.92 -4.05 -3.87
N ARG A 74 -33.26 -3.35 -4.96
CA ARG A 74 -34.37 -3.73 -5.85
C ARG A 74 -34.09 -5.01 -6.62
N ILE A 75 -32.85 -5.22 -7.08
CA ILE A 75 -32.42 -6.47 -7.72
C ILE A 75 -32.54 -7.65 -6.74
N ARG A 76 -32.11 -7.45 -5.48
CA ARG A 76 -32.30 -8.45 -4.42
C ARG A 76 -33.77 -8.85 -4.26
N CYS A 77 -34.71 -7.92 -4.34
CA CYS A 77 -36.15 -8.25 -4.25
C CYS A 77 -36.65 -9.12 -5.41
N LEU A 78 -35.93 -9.15 -6.53
CA LEU A 78 -36.25 -9.97 -7.70
C LEU A 78 -35.49 -11.30 -7.73
N ASP A 79 -34.57 -11.52 -6.78
CA ASP A 79 -33.84 -12.78 -6.64
C ASP A 79 -34.70 -13.81 -5.89
N PRO A 80 -35.10 -14.92 -6.56
CA PRO A 80 -36.01 -15.90 -5.98
C PRO A 80 -35.42 -16.64 -4.78
N GLU A 81 -34.09 -16.62 -4.59
CA GLU A 81 -33.44 -17.26 -3.45
C GLU A 81 -33.37 -16.36 -2.20
N THR A 82 -33.93 -15.14 -2.25
CA THR A 82 -33.94 -14.24 -1.10
C THR A 82 -35.35 -13.89 -0.63
N ASN A 83 -35.60 -14.03 0.67
CA ASN A 83 -36.81 -13.53 1.32
C ASN A 83 -36.70 -12.03 1.61
N TYR A 84 -36.65 -11.21 0.56
CA TYR A 84 -36.54 -9.75 0.69
C TYR A 84 -37.70 -9.05 -0.06
N TYR A 85 -38.67 -8.53 0.70
CA TYR A 85 -39.98 -8.09 0.17
C TYR A 85 -40.24 -6.56 0.28
N GLY A 86 -39.21 -5.77 0.58
CA GLY A 86 -39.37 -4.34 0.91
C GLY A 86 -39.44 -3.38 -0.28
N MET A 87 -38.98 -3.77 -1.47
CA MET A 87 -38.95 -2.90 -2.66
C MET A 87 -39.43 -3.66 -3.90
N LYS A 88 -39.91 -2.93 -4.92
CA LYS A 88 -40.26 -3.50 -6.23
C LYS A 88 -39.18 -3.17 -7.24
N GLY A 89 -38.72 -4.17 -7.98
CA GLY A 89 -37.83 -3.96 -9.11
C GLY A 89 -38.55 -3.33 -10.31
N THR A 90 -37.80 -2.60 -11.13
CA THR A 90 -38.33 -1.95 -12.33
C THR A 90 -38.64 -2.96 -13.44
N LYS A 91 -39.32 -2.54 -14.51
CA LYS A 91 -39.55 -3.39 -15.69
C LYS A 91 -38.22 -3.84 -16.31
N LEU A 92 -37.31 -2.90 -16.56
CA LEU A 92 -35.98 -3.17 -17.12
C LEU A 92 -35.14 -4.09 -16.22
N GLN A 93 -35.23 -3.94 -14.89
CA GLN A 93 -34.54 -4.85 -13.96
C GLN A 93 -35.07 -6.28 -14.03
N ARG A 94 -36.39 -6.47 -14.19
CA ARG A 94 -36.98 -7.80 -14.37
C ARG A 94 -36.51 -8.44 -15.67
N GLU A 95 -36.59 -7.69 -16.79
CA GLU A 95 -36.13 -8.16 -18.10
C GLU A 95 -34.65 -8.61 -18.05
N VAL A 96 -33.76 -7.79 -17.47
CA VAL A 96 -32.32 -8.14 -17.39
C VAL A 96 -32.05 -9.31 -16.42
N ILE A 97 -32.84 -9.48 -15.37
CA ILE A 97 -32.71 -10.64 -14.47
C ILE A 97 -33.22 -11.92 -15.14
N GLU A 98 -34.33 -11.86 -15.87
CA GLU A 98 -34.81 -12.97 -16.70
C GLU A 98 -33.76 -13.37 -17.74
N ASP A 99 -33.13 -12.38 -18.39
CA ASP A 99 -31.99 -12.61 -19.28
C ASP A 99 -30.79 -13.21 -18.54
N TYR A 100 -30.49 -12.77 -17.31
CA TYR A 100 -29.39 -13.31 -16.51
C TYR A 100 -29.64 -14.76 -16.13
N PHE A 101 -30.86 -15.14 -15.74
CA PHE A 101 -31.17 -16.54 -15.43
C PHE A 101 -31.22 -17.43 -16.69
N SER A 102 -31.61 -16.87 -17.83
CA SER A 102 -31.66 -17.62 -19.10
C SER A 102 -30.28 -17.74 -19.76
N ASN A 103 -29.45 -16.70 -19.68
CA ASN A 103 -28.12 -16.63 -20.26
C ASN A 103 -27.19 -15.70 -19.43
N PRO A 104 -26.63 -16.21 -18.32
CA PRO A 104 -25.78 -15.41 -17.44
C PRO A 104 -24.56 -14.81 -18.16
N SER A 105 -23.98 -15.56 -19.11
CA SER A 105 -22.79 -15.17 -19.86
C SER A 105 -23.04 -13.91 -20.70
N PHE A 106 -24.21 -13.77 -21.32
CA PHE A 106 -24.55 -12.59 -22.10
C PHE A 106 -24.59 -11.32 -21.22
N VAL A 107 -25.32 -11.38 -20.11
CA VAL A 107 -25.46 -10.23 -19.20
C VAL A 107 -24.13 -9.89 -18.54
N THR A 108 -23.36 -10.90 -18.15
CA THR A 108 -22.03 -10.74 -17.57
C THR A 108 -21.06 -10.09 -18.56
N ARG A 109 -21.08 -10.49 -19.83
CA ARG A 109 -20.25 -9.90 -20.88
C ARG A 109 -20.53 -8.40 -21.07
N VAL A 110 -21.80 -8.00 -21.13
CA VAL A 110 -22.18 -6.58 -21.24
C VAL A 110 -21.67 -5.77 -20.03
N ALA A 111 -21.76 -6.34 -18.83
CA ALA A 111 -21.21 -5.72 -17.63
C ALA A 111 -19.68 -5.62 -17.67
N ASP A 112 -19.02 -6.65 -18.17
CA ASP A 112 -17.56 -6.72 -18.29
C ASP A 112 -17.01 -5.72 -19.31
N GLU A 113 -17.67 -5.55 -20.47
CA GLU A 113 -17.34 -4.53 -21.46
C GLU A 113 -17.44 -3.11 -20.86
N LEU A 114 -18.44 -2.85 -20.01
CA LEU A 114 -18.55 -1.59 -19.26
C LEU A 114 -17.42 -1.42 -18.23
N GLU A 115 -17.09 -2.48 -17.51
CA GLU A 115 -16.01 -2.49 -16.51
C GLU A 115 -14.64 -2.29 -17.17
N GLU A 116 -14.39 -2.90 -18.32
CA GLU A 116 -13.16 -2.73 -19.10
C GLU A 116 -13.04 -1.30 -19.63
N LYS A 117 -14.11 -0.78 -20.24
CA LYS A 117 -14.11 0.52 -20.87
C LYS A 117 -14.07 1.68 -19.88
N TYR A 118 -14.71 1.53 -18.72
CA TYR A 118 -14.91 2.64 -17.77
C TYR A 118 -14.37 2.35 -16.36
N GLY A 119 -13.88 1.15 -16.08
CA GLY A 119 -13.10 0.85 -14.88
C GLY A 119 -11.75 1.57 -14.86
N ALA A 120 -11.09 1.55 -13.71
CA ALA A 120 -9.66 1.82 -13.62
C ALA A 120 -8.95 0.47 -13.65
N ALA A 121 -7.94 0.29 -14.50
CA ALA A 121 -7.19 -0.98 -14.62
C ALA A 121 -6.69 -1.42 -13.23
N PRO A 122 -6.98 -2.68 -12.83
CA PRO A 122 -6.01 -3.76 -13.02
C PRO A 122 -6.63 -5.14 -13.39
N GLU A 123 -5.77 -6.07 -13.83
CA GLU A 123 -6.08 -7.41 -14.35
C GLU A 123 -6.76 -8.37 -13.35
N ARG A 124 -7.46 -9.37 -13.93
CA ARG A 124 -8.42 -10.29 -13.30
C ARG A 124 -7.85 -11.71 -13.11
N SER A 125 -8.27 -12.41 -12.06
CA SER A 125 -8.25 -13.87 -11.96
C SER A 125 -9.61 -14.49 -12.37
N GLU A 126 -9.69 -15.82 -12.53
CA GLU A 126 -10.85 -16.61 -12.99
C GLU A 126 -12.16 -16.43 -12.18
N SER A 127 -12.17 -15.62 -11.11
CA SER A 127 -13.35 -15.33 -10.28
C SER A 127 -13.84 -13.87 -10.33
N GLY A 128 -13.28 -13.01 -11.19
CA GLY A 128 -13.87 -11.72 -11.55
C GLY A 128 -14.01 -10.67 -10.43
N GLN A 129 -13.29 -10.81 -9.32
CA GLN A 129 -13.09 -9.76 -8.32
C GLN A 129 -11.81 -8.96 -8.64
N SER A 130 -11.82 -7.64 -8.44
CA SER A 130 -10.56 -6.91 -8.25
C SER A 130 -10.00 -7.33 -6.91
N ILE A 131 -9.00 -8.20 -6.95
CA ILE A 131 -8.31 -8.66 -5.77
C ILE A 131 -7.50 -7.47 -5.25
N PRO A 132 -7.79 -6.94 -4.05
CA PRO A 132 -6.95 -5.89 -3.49
C PRO A 132 -5.53 -6.43 -3.40
N GLY A 133 -4.52 -5.58 -3.62
CA GLY A 133 -3.13 -6.03 -3.74
C GLY A 133 -2.74 -7.08 -2.69
N TYR A 134 -3.06 -6.84 -1.41
CA TYR A 134 -2.80 -7.75 -0.28
C TYR A 134 -3.44 -9.15 -0.38
N ALA A 135 -4.34 -9.39 -1.33
CA ALA A 135 -5.01 -10.66 -1.54
C ALA A 135 -4.53 -11.37 -2.81
N LEU A 136 -3.67 -10.72 -3.62
CA LEU A 136 -3.04 -11.32 -4.78
C LEU A 136 -2.04 -12.39 -4.34
N THR A 137 -2.03 -13.51 -5.04
CA THR A 137 -1.02 -14.56 -4.88
C THR A 137 0.06 -14.48 -5.96
N GLU A 138 -0.21 -13.78 -7.06
CA GLU A 138 0.71 -13.51 -8.15
C GLU A 138 0.42 -12.12 -8.72
N GLY A 139 1.42 -11.51 -9.35
CA GLY A 139 1.29 -10.24 -10.07
C GLY A 139 2.29 -10.17 -11.21
N ALA A 140 1.83 -9.78 -12.40
CA ALA A 140 2.66 -9.62 -13.59
C ALA A 140 3.28 -8.21 -13.65
N LEU A 141 4.38 -8.05 -14.38
CA LEU A 141 4.91 -6.71 -14.62
C LEU A 141 3.94 -5.90 -15.47
N ASN A 142 3.67 -4.68 -15.03
CA ASN A 142 2.98 -3.71 -15.85
C ASN A 142 4.02 -2.97 -16.70
N ASP A 143 4.45 -3.60 -17.79
CA ASP A 143 5.50 -3.11 -18.69
C ASP A 143 4.93 -2.33 -19.88
N LEU A 144 3.94 -1.47 -19.62
CA LEU A 144 3.55 -0.44 -20.59
C LEU A 144 4.75 0.51 -20.81
N ASP A 145 4.79 1.23 -21.94
CA ASP A 145 5.78 2.26 -22.31
C ASP A 145 5.77 3.46 -21.32
N ALA A 146 5.99 3.19 -20.04
CA ALA A 146 5.99 4.16 -18.98
C ALA A 146 7.26 4.99 -19.10
N THR A 147 7.15 6.30 -18.98
CA THR A 147 8.35 7.16 -18.97
C THR A 147 9.03 7.08 -17.61
N ASP A 148 10.31 7.47 -17.53
CA ASP A 148 11.03 7.49 -16.27
C ASP A 148 10.32 8.39 -15.24
N GLU A 149 9.69 9.49 -15.66
CA GLU A 149 8.88 10.33 -14.79
C GLU A 149 7.67 9.59 -14.21
N GLN A 150 7.04 8.71 -14.99
CA GLN A 150 5.91 7.90 -14.53
C GLN A 150 6.38 6.83 -13.53
N LEU A 151 7.52 6.19 -13.78
CA LEU A 151 8.15 5.26 -12.86
C LEU A 151 8.54 5.95 -11.54
N PHE A 152 9.09 7.15 -11.60
CA PHE A 152 9.34 7.97 -10.41
C PHE A 152 8.06 8.38 -9.68
N ALA A 153 7.00 8.75 -10.40
CA ALA A 153 5.72 9.09 -9.80
C ALA A 153 5.10 7.90 -9.07
N VAL A 154 5.32 6.68 -9.56
CA VAL A 154 4.94 5.44 -8.87
C VAL A 154 5.69 5.30 -7.54
N LEU A 155 7.01 5.51 -7.52
CA LEU A 155 7.80 5.49 -6.27
C LEU A 155 7.35 6.54 -5.27
N LYS A 156 7.11 7.79 -5.72
CA LYS A 156 6.56 8.84 -4.84
C LYS A 156 5.21 8.44 -4.25
N GLY A 157 4.41 7.71 -5.01
CA GLY A 157 3.13 7.17 -4.56
C GLY A 157 3.23 6.27 -3.34
N VAL A 158 4.36 5.55 -3.17
CA VAL A 158 4.64 4.71 -1.98
C VAL A 158 4.72 5.55 -0.71
N PHE A 159 5.28 6.76 -0.78
CA PHE A 159 5.44 7.66 0.37
C PHE A 159 4.21 8.51 0.68
N GLY A 160 3.25 8.56 -0.24
CA GLY A 160 2.04 9.39 -0.08
C GLY A 160 1.17 9.00 1.12
N ASN A 161 0.52 10.01 1.71
CA ASN A 161 -0.43 9.92 2.85
C ASN A 161 -1.81 9.35 2.47
N LYS A 162 -1.89 8.31 1.62
CA LYS A 162 -3.15 7.56 1.48
C LYS A 162 -3.47 6.86 2.81
N ALA A 163 -4.72 6.42 3.00
CA ALA A 163 -5.20 5.79 4.23
C ALA A 163 -4.48 4.45 4.51
N HIS A 164 -3.24 4.52 4.97
CA HIS A 164 -2.42 3.40 5.38
C HIS A 164 -2.56 3.25 6.89
N ASN A 165 -2.74 2.01 7.34
CA ASN A 165 -2.99 1.73 8.74
C ASN A 165 -1.78 1.11 9.44
N SER A 166 -0.66 0.89 8.74
CA SER A 166 0.54 0.24 9.31
C SER A 166 1.84 0.53 8.55
N THR A 167 2.98 0.25 9.19
CA THR A 167 4.35 0.54 8.71
C THR A 167 4.89 -0.40 7.63
N TYR A 168 4.25 -1.55 7.35
CA TYR A 168 4.84 -2.63 6.53
C TYR A 168 5.38 -2.19 5.17
N LYS A 169 4.70 -1.24 4.51
CA LYS A 169 5.08 -0.82 3.16
C LYS A 169 6.45 -0.17 3.15
N PHE A 170 6.77 0.63 4.16
CA PHE A 170 8.04 1.34 4.26
C PHE A 170 9.19 0.40 4.60
N VAL A 171 8.93 -0.54 5.51
CA VAL A 171 9.92 -1.54 5.95
C VAL A 171 10.21 -2.54 4.84
N PHE A 172 9.17 -3.04 4.15
CA PHE A 172 9.34 -3.95 3.02
C PHE A 172 9.99 -3.26 1.82
N PHE A 173 9.60 -2.02 1.53
CA PHE A 173 10.23 -1.24 0.46
C PHE A 173 11.71 -0.97 0.74
N LYS A 174 12.09 -0.69 2.00
CA LYS A 174 13.50 -0.60 2.41
C LYS A 174 14.27 -1.88 2.14
N ALA A 175 13.75 -3.02 2.62
CA ALA A 175 14.38 -4.32 2.39
C ALA A 175 14.55 -4.63 0.89
N LEU A 176 13.56 -4.28 0.07
CA LEU A 176 13.60 -4.44 -1.38
C LEU A 176 14.64 -3.52 -2.05
N MET A 177 14.70 -2.24 -1.67
CA MET A 177 15.68 -1.30 -2.24
C MET A 177 17.12 -1.73 -1.95
N ASP A 178 17.41 -2.16 -0.72
CA ASP A 178 18.75 -2.60 -0.33
C ASP A 178 19.16 -3.84 -1.15
N GLU A 179 18.22 -4.75 -1.37
CA GLU A 179 18.48 -5.98 -2.13
C GLU A 179 18.65 -5.70 -3.64
N ILE A 180 17.90 -4.74 -4.20
CA ILE A 180 18.08 -4.29 -5.59
C ILE A 180 19.51 -3.77 -5.80
N VAL A 181 19.97 -2.89 -4.92
CA VAL A 181 21.29 -2.26 -5.02
C VAL A 181 22.41 -3.29 -4.85
N LEU A 182 22.27 -4.17 -3.85
CA LEU A 182 23.24 -5.23 -3.57
C LEU A 182 23.40 -6.16 -4.78
N ARG A 183 22.27 -6.61 -5.35
CA ARG A 183 22.27 -7.54 -6.49
C ARG A 183 22.76 -6.91 -7.79
N GLU A 184 22.39 -5.66 -8.07
CA GLU A 184 22.93 -4.95 -9.23
C GLU A 184 24.46 -4.84 -9.14
N ALA A 185 24.99 -4.50 -7.96
CA ALA A 185 26.44 -4.42 -7.73
C ALA A 185 27.14 -5.78 -7.88
N ALA A 186 26.46 -6.87 -7.51
CA ALA A 186 26.96 -8.24 -7.66
C ALA A 186 26.78 -8.82 -9.07
N GLY A 187 26.03 -8.15 -9.96
CA GLY A 187 25.65 -8.67 -11.27
C GLY A 187 24.70 -9.88 -11.20
N GLU A 188 23.92 -9.98 -10.13
CA GLU A 188 22.91 -11.02 -9.94
C GLU A 188 21.65 -10.74 -10.75
N ASP A 189 20.80 -11.77 -10.91
CA ASP A 189 19.52 -11.62 -11.57
C ASP A 189 18.54 -10.74 -10.76
N GLU A 190 17.46 -10.33 -11.44
CA GLU A 190 16.44 -9.44 -10.91
C GLU A 190 15.45 -10.15 -9.96
N THR A 191 15.64 -11.45 -9.74
CA THR A 191 14.70 -12.32 -9.02
C THR A 191 15.14 -12.54 -7.59
N ILE A 192 14.36 -11.99 -6.66
CA ILE A 192 14.65 -11.99 -5.24
C ILE A 192 13.75 -13.00 -4.53
N PRO A 193 14.33 -14.02 -3.84
CA PRO A 193 13.58 -14.90 -2.95
C PRO A 193 12.95 -14.14 -1.79
N PHE A 194 11.74 -14.53 -1.39
CA PHE A 194 11.03 -13.91 -0.28
C PHE A 194 11.76 -14.05 1.05
N GLU A 195 12.48 -15.15 1.25
CA GLU A 195 13.23 -15.43 2.46
C GLU A 195 14.26 -14.34 2.75
N ILE A 196 14.95 -13.83 1.71
CA ILE A 196 15.93 -12.73 1.84
C ILE A 196 15.25 -11.44 2.31
N LEU A 197 14.12 -11.09 1.68
CA LEU A 197 13.39 -9.87 2.02
C LEU A 197 12.76 -9.97 3.42
N PHE A 198 12.19 -11.13 3.76
CA PHE A 198 11.53 -11.34 5.05
C PHE A 198 12.50 -11.51 6.21
N GLN A 199 13.76 -11.92 5.96
CA GLN A 199 14.85 -11.84 6.93
C GLN A 199 15.08 -10.38 7.35
N LYS A 200 15.36 -9.48 6.39
CA LYS A 200 15.58 -8.04 6.65
C LYS A 200 14.34 -7.38 7.27
N PHE A 201 13.15 -7.78 6.81
CA PHE A 201 11.88 -7.30 7.36
C PHE A 201 11.72 -7.72 8.84
N ALA A 202 11.95 -8.99 9.18
CA ALA A 202 11.85 -9.48 10.54
C ALA A 202 12.86 -8.81 11.48
N GLU A 203 14.10 -8.65 11.03
CA GLU A 203 15.15 -7.94 11.77
C GLU A 203 14.76 -6.48 12.07
N SER A 204 14.26 -5.77 11.06
CA SER A 204 13.80 -4.38 11.23
C SER A 204 12.68 -4.27 12.26
N TYR A 205 11.71 -5.18 12.21
CA TYR A 205 10.63 -5.22 13.18
C TYR A 205 11.07 -5.68 14.57
N TRP A 206 12.05 -6.57 14.67
CA TRP A 206 12.62 -6.96 15.96
C TRP A 206 13.13 -5.73 16.72
N LYS A 207 13.94 -4.92 16.04
CA LYS A 207 14.41 -3.63 16.58
C LYS A 207 13.22 -2.77 17.02
N MET A 208 12.36 -2.37 16.08
CA MET A 208 11.30 -1.40 16.36
C MET A 208 10.28 -1.88 17.40
N VAL A 209 9.82 -3.13 17.31
CA VAL A 209 8.75 -3.66 18.17
C VAL A 209 9.31 -4.12 19.51
N PHE A 210 10.33 -4.97 19.53
CA PHE A 210 10.79 -5.59 20.77
C PHE A 210 11.70 -4.66 21.57
N GLN A 211 12.79 -4.19 20.95
CA GLN A 211 13.76 -3.35 21.63
C GLN A 211 13.16 -1.96 21.91
N TYR A 212 12.56 -1.35 20.87
CA TYR A 212 11.98 0.00 20.95
C TYR A 212 10.51 0.08 21.37
N GLY A 213 9.78 -1.04 21.51
CA GLY A 213 8.40 -1.02 22.00
C GLY A 213 7.43 -0.23 21.12
N MET A 214 7.75 -0.02 19.84
CA MET A 214 6.98 0.83 18.95
C MET A 214 5.81 0.06 18.37
N LYS A 215 4.64 0.66 18.45
CA LYS A 215 3.44 0.21 17.75
C LYS A 215 3.58 0.45 16.25
N GLN A 216 3.10 -0.51 15.48
CA GLN A 216 3.27 -0.56 14.02
C GLN A 216 1.99 -0.24 13.24
N SER A 217 0.90 0.07 13.95
CA SER A 217 -0.39 0.46 13.38
C SER A 217 -1.17 1.36 14.34
N PHE A 218 -2.10 2.15 13.79
CA PHE A 218 -3.05 2.90 14.61
C PHE A 218 -3.87 1.95 15.48
N ALA A 219 -4.20 2.39 16.70
CA ALA A 219 -5.03 1.62 17.60
C ALA A 219 -6.42 1.36 16.96
N VAL A 220 -6.72 0.08 16.74
CA VAL A 220 -8.08 -0.38 16.42
C VAL A 220 -8.91 -0.50 17.70
N LYS A 221 -10.23 -0.37 17.60
CA LYS A 221 -11.17 -0.42 18.75
C LYS A 221 -10.98 -1.64 19.65
N ASP A 222 -10.56 -2.76 19.08
CA ASP A 222 -10.36 -4.02 19.79
C ASP A 222 -8.93 -4.18 20.36
N GLY A 223 -8.07 -3.16 20.24
CA GLY A 223 -6.69 -3.18 20.72
C GLY A 223 -5.78 -4.17 19.99
N ARG A 224 -6.21 -4.69 18.83
CA ARG A 224 -5.49 -5.72 18.08
C ARG A 224 -4.17 -5.20 17.52
N GLU A 225 -3.09 -5.91 17.83
CA GLU A 225 -1.75 -5.70 17.26
C GLU A 225 -1.66 -6.20 15.81
N THR A 226 -0.72 -5.68 15.04
CA THR A 226 -0.37 -6.23 13.72
C THR A 226 0.15 -7.67 13.85
N PHE A 227 0.13 -8.41 12.75
CA PHE A 227 0.63 -9.78 12.77
C PHE A 227 2.10 -9.90 13.14
N VAL A 228 2.94 -8.95 12.73
CA VAL A 228 4.37 -8.96 13.07
C VAL A 228 4.59 -8.66 14.56
N GLU A 229 3.84 -7.72 15.14
CA GLU A 229 3.85 -7.46 16.58
C GLU A 229 3.44 -8.70 17.39
N GLN A 230 2.33 -9.34 17.00
CA GLN A 230 1.87 -10.58 17.64
C GLN A 230 2.95 -11.67 17.61
N ILE A 231 3.58 -11.89 16.44
CA ILE A 231 4.63 -12.90 16.30
C ILE A 231 5.80 -12.59 17.24
N ILE A 232 6.32 -11.37 17.20
CA ILE A 232 7.47 -10.97 18.01
C ILE A 232 7.15 -11.07 19.51
N HIS A 233 6.01 -10.56 19.95
CA HIS A 233 5.57 -10.64 21.34
C HIS A 233 5.32 -12.08 21.80
N ASP A 234 4.78 -12.95 20.94
CA ASP A 234 4.57 -14.36 21.25
C ASP A 234 5.90 -15.10 21.43
N LYS A 235 6.87 -14.90 20.52
CA LYS A 235 8.19 -15.55 20.63
C LYS A 235 8.97 -15.04 21.84
N THR A 236 8.99 -13.74 22.07
CA THR A 236 9.71 -13.14 23.20
C THR A 236 9.16 -13.57 24.55
N ARG A 237 7.82 -13.67 24.70
CA ARG A 237 7.19 -14.25 25.89
C ARG A 237 7.49 -15.74 26.05
N LYS A 238 7.37 -16.53 24.97
CA LYS A 238 7.59 -17.99 24.99
C LYS A 238 9.00 -18.35 25.44
N TYR A 239 10.00 -17.60 25.00
CA TYR A 239 11.41 -17.90 25.25
C TYR A 239 12.05 -17.04 26.35
N GLY A 240 11.30 -16.12 26.98
CA GLY A 240 11.81 -15.30 28.09
C GLY A 240 12.96 -14.37 27.70
N ILE A 241 12.88 -13.76 26.52
CA ILE A 241 13.98 -13.00 25.92
C ILE A 241 14.09 -11.63 26.60
N ALA A 242 15.32 -11.22 26.96
CA ALA A 242 15.59 -9.91 27.54
C ALA A 242 15.47 -8.79 26.49
N ARG A 243 14.97 -7.62 26.88
CA ARG A 243 14.56 -6.55 25.95
C ARG A 243 15.72 -5.97 25.14
N GLU A 244 16.91 -6.05 25.68
CA GLU A 244 18.18 -5.62 25.09
C GLU A 244 18.69 -6.56 24.00
N ALA A 245 18.22 -7.81 23.95
CA ALA A 245 18.70 -8.79 22.97
C ALA A 245 18.40 -8.34 21.53
N GLY A 246 19.46 -8.22 20.73
CA GLY A 246 19.38 -8.02 19.29
C GLY A 246 18.88 -9.27 18.58
N PHE A 247 18.46 -9.10 17.32
CA PHE A 247 17.95 -10.21 16.52
C PHE A 247 19.04 -11.29 16.30
N HIS A 248 20.29 -10.84 16.09
CA HIS A 248 21.46 -11.71 15.89
C HIS A 248 22.00 -12.34 17.18
N ASP A 249 21.54 -11.88 18.35
CA ASP A 249 21.90 -12.51 19.64
C ASP A 249 21.05 -13.78 19.90
N LEU A 250 20.00 -14.00 19.11
CA LEU A 250 19.13 -15.17 19.20
C LEU A 250 19.80 -16.39 18.57
N SER A 251 19.41 -17.59 19.01
CA SER A 251 19.83 -18.82 18.33
C SER A 251 19.33 -18.85 16.88
N LEU A 252 20.09 -19.49 15.98
CA LEU A 252 19.73 -19.60 14.56
C LEU A 252 18.36 -20.28 14.37
N GLU A 253 18.03 -21.25 15.20
CA GLU A 253 16.73 -21.92 15.19
C GLU A 253 15.59 -20.94 15.49
N LEU A 254 15.79 -20.05 16.45
CA LEU A 254 14.80 -19.05 16.83
C LEU A 254 14.68 -17.92 15.79
N GLN A 255 15.81 -17.46 15.24
CA GLN A 255 15.81 -16.49 14.13
C GLN A 255 14.99 -17.06 12.95
N THR A 256 15.27 -18.30 12.57
CA THR A 256 14.54 -19.02 11.51
C THR A 256 13.06 -19.15 11.86
N GLU A 257 12.72 -19.55 13.09
CA GLU A 257 11.32 -19.68 13.54
C GLU A 257 10.56 -18.36 13.45
N ILE A 258 11.20 -17.23 13.77
CA ILE A 258 10.62 -15.88 13.64
C ILE A 258 10.41 -15.56 12.16
N VAL A 259 11.43 -15.71 11.33
CA VAL A 259 11.40 -15.38 9.91
C VAL A 259 10.35 -16.21 9.18
N ASP A 260 10.29 -17.52 9.43
CA ASP A 260 9.26 -18.41 8.87
C ASP A 260 7.85 -18.00 9.30
N SER A 261 7.68 -17.60 10.57
CA SER A 261 6.39 -17.14 11.09
C SER A 261 5.96 -15.84 10.39
N VAL A 262 6.89 -14.90 10.20
CA VAL A 262 6.64 -13.62 9.53
C VAL A 262 6.36 -13.86 8.04
N LEU A 263 7.20 -14.59 7.33
CA LEU A 263 7.03 -14.92 5.92
C LEU A 263 5.66 -15.58 5.70
N LYS A 264 5.35 -16.66 6.41
CA LYS A 264 4.07 -17.36 6.28
C LYS A 264 2.85 -16.46 6.50
N LYS A 265 2.91 -15.54 7.47
CA LYS A 265 1.76 -14.73 7.88
C LYS A 265 1.66 -13.40 7.13
N CYS A 266 2.78 -12.83 6.71
CA CYS A 266 2.86 -11.48 6.15
C CYS A 266 3.01 -11.46 4.63
N THR A 267 3.58 -12.50 3.98
CA THR A 267 3.83 -12.52 2.53
C THR A 267 2.62 -12.08 1.71
N LYS A 268 1.46 -12.72 1.95
CA LYS A 268 0.22 -12.40 1.25
C LYS A 268 -0.15 -10.91 1.38
N TYR A 269 -0.07 -10.37 2.59
CA TYR A 269 -0.54 -9.02 2.88
C TYR A 269 0.44 -7.92 2.53
N VAL A 270 1.73 -8.21 2.53
CA VAL A 270 2.80 -7.22 2.37
C VAL A 270 3.23 -7.09 0.92
N VAL A 271 3.56 -8.22 0.27
CA VAL A 271 4.08 -8.24 -1.11
C VAL A 271 2.99 -7.72 -2.05
N GLY A 272 1.84 -8.41 -2.09
CA GLY A 272 0.77 -7.99 -2.99
C GLY A 272 0.27 -6.56 -2.74
N ALA A 273 0.31 -6.06 -1.50
CA ALA A 273 -0.10 -4.69 -1.20
C ALA A 273 0.84 -3.64 -1.79
N LEU A 274 2.16 -3.79 -1.62
CA LEU A 274 3.12 -2.87 -2.23
C LEU A 274 3.08 -2.98 -3.76
N TYR A 275 2.92 -4.19 -4.30
CA TYR A 275 2.66 -4.39 -5.73
C TYR A 275 1.44 -3.58 -6.21
N GLY A 276 0.32 -3.65 -5.49
CA GLY A 276 -0.90 -2.90 -5.81
C GLY A 276 -0.71 -1.38 -5.69
N ASP A 277 0.00 -0.91 -4.66
CA ASP A 277 0.32 0.51 -4.46
C ASP A 277 1.18 1.07 -5.60
N THR A 278 2.08 0.23 -6.13
CA THR A 278 2.94 0.55 -7.28
C THR A 278 2.31 0.21 -8.63
N LYS A 279 1.06 -0.30 -8.65
CA LYS A 279 0.32 -0.71 -9.85
C LYS A 279 1.08 -1.72 -10.74
N GLY A 280 1.95 -2.53 -10.14
CA GLY A 280 2.75 -3.53 -10.84
C GLY A 280 3.93 -2.98 -11.65
N TYR A 281 4.27 -1.69 -11.52
CA TYR A 281 5.44 -1.12 -12.21
C TYR A 281 6.77 -1.45 -11.52
N LEU A 282 6.75 -1.75 -10.21
CA LEU A 282 7.99 -1.97 -9.45
C LEU A 282 8.54 -3.40 -9.61
N TYR A 283 7.68 -4.41 -9.54
CA TYR A 283 8.06 -5.83 -9.64
C TYR A 283 6.85 -6.69 -10.03
N SER A 284 7.12 -7.89 -10.53
CA SER A 284 6.19 -9.04 -10.55
C SER A 284 6.47 -9.96 -9.36
N PHE A 285 5.52 -10.82 -8.99
CA PHE A 285 5.74 -11.78 -7.90
C PHE A 285 4.91 -13.06 -8.04
N SER A 286 5.38 -14.14 -7.40
CA SER A 286 4.59 -15.35 -7.18
C SER A 286 4.77 -15.87 -5.75
N VAL A 287 3.65 -15.97 -5.02
CA VAL A 287 3.59 -16.59 -3.69
C VAL A 287 3.84 -18.09 -3.77
N LYS A 288 3.43 -18.73 -4.86
CA LYS A 288 3.70 -20.16 -5.08
C LYS A 288 5.18 -20.43 -5.25
N GLU A 289 5.88 -19.56 -5.98
CA GLU A 289 7.30 -19.71 -6.26
C GLU A 289 8.21 -19.01 -5.26
N HIS A 290 7.66 -18.39 -4.21
CA HIS A 290 8.38 -17.72 -3.13
C HIS A 290 9.36 -16.64 -3.62
N ARG A 291 8.99 -15.88 -4.65
CA ARG A 291 9.89 -14.90 -5.27
C ARG A 291 9.16 -13.70 -5.86
N LEU A 292 9.90 -12.61 -6.02
CA LEU A 292 9.55 -11.50 -6.89
C LEU A 292 10.65 -11.25 -7.92
N THR A 293 10.28 -10.66 -9.05
CA THR A 293 11.22 -10.22 -10.08
C THR A 293 11.06 -8.72 -10.26
N VAL A 294 12.12 -7.98 -9.97
CA VAL A 294 12.13 -6.52 -10.07
C VAL A 294 12.02 -6.12 -11.53
N ASN A 295 11.30 -5.04 -11.82
CA ASN A 295 11.29 -4.48 -13.16
C ASN A 295 12.71 -3.99 -13.51
N HIS A 296 13.33 -4.55 -14.56
CA HIS A 296 14.65 -4.15 -15.05
C HIS A 296 14.84 -2.62 -15.12
N ARG A 297 13.80 -1.89 -15.55
CA ARG A 297 13.85 -0.41 -15.69
C ARG A 297 13.91 0.32 -14.35
N MET A 298 13.41 -0.30 -13.28
CA MET A 298 13.41 0.26 -11.94
C MET A 298 14.75 0.12 -11.23
N ILE A 299 15.57 -0.86 -11.62
CA ILE A 299 16.88 -1.12 -11.02
C ILE A 299 17.79 0.11 -11.10
N PRO A 300 18.13 0.65 -12.30
CA PRO A 300 19.01 1.81 -12.39
C PRO A 300 18.37 3.07 -11.77
N ILE A 301 17.04 3.20 -11.80
CA ILE A 301 16.32 4.30 -11.15
C ILE A 301 16.51 4.24 -9.64
N ILE A 302 16.33 3.08 -9.01
CA ILE A 302 16.46 2.93 -7.56
C ILE A 302 17.91 3.09 -7.16
N SER A 303 18.84 2.42 -7.83
CA SER A 303 20.24 2.40 -7.41
C SER A 303 20.93 3.75 -7.55
N ARG A 304 20.71 4.47 -8.66
CA ARG A 304 21.28 5.82 -8.85
C ARG A 304 20.71 6.84 -7.86
N ASN A 305 19.51 6.59 -7.33
CA ASN A 305 18.80 7.53 -6.48
C ASN A 305 18.59 7.00 -5.06
N LYS A 306 19.33 5.95 -4.65
CA LYS A 306 19.12 5.22 -3.39
C LYS A 306 19.03 6.15 -2.20
N ALA A 307 20.02 7.03 -2.02
CA ALA A 307 20.08 7.94 -0.88
C ALA A 307 18.85 8.86 -0.77
N ALA A 308 18.39 9.41 -1.91
CA ALA A 308 17.22 10.28 -1.93
C ALA A 308 15.92 9.51 -1.65
N ILE A 309 15.74 8.34 -2.27
CA ILE A 309 14.56 7.48 -2.08
C ILE A 309 14.52 6.96 -0.64
N GLU A 310 15.67 6.59 -0.07
CA GLU A 310 15.81 6.14 1.31
C GLU A 310 15.48 7.25 2.31
N LYS A 311 15.96 8.48 2.09
CA LYS A 311 15.58 9.65 2.91
C LYS A 311 14.07 9.88 2.90
N LEU A 312 13.43 9.78 1.73
CA LEU A 312 11.97 9.90 1.61
C LEU A 312 11.23 8.77 2.35
N ASN A 313 11.72 7.54 2.25
CA ASN A 313 11.13 6.39 2.93
C ASN A 313 11.25 6.51 4.45
N ILE A 314 12.42 6.91 4.95
CA ILE A 314 12.69 7.11 6.37
C ILE A 314 11.79 8.21 6.94
N ARG A 315 11.69 9.35 6.24
CA ARG A 315 10.81 10.44 6.65
C ARG A 315 9.35 10.01 6.71
N ALA A 316 8.85 9.32 5.67
CA ALA A 316 7.48 8.85 5.64
C ALA A 316 7.18 7.83 6.76
N LEU A 317 8.14 6.96 7.09
CA LEU A 317 8.03 6.03 8.21
C LEU A 317 8.08 6.75 9.56
N ALA A 318 8.95 7.74 9.73
CA ALA A 318 9.06 8.55 10.94
C ALA A 318 7.75 9.30 11.24
N GLU A 319 7.21 10.01 10.24
CA GLU A 319 5.92 10.69 10.35
C GLU A 319 4.78 9.73 10.70
N PHE A 320 4.80 8.51 10.17
CA PHE A 320 3.81 7.48 10.50
C PHE A 320 3.96 6.99 11.94
N LEU A 321 5.18 6.66 12.36
CA LEU A 321 5.47 6.16 13.71
C LEU A 321 5.12 7.20 14.77
N GLU A 322 5.37 8.49 14.51
CA GLU A 322 4.97 9.58 15.39
C GLU A 322 3.45 9.62 15.58
N LYS A 323 2.68 9.56 14.49
CA LYS A 323 1.21 9.56 14.58
C LYS A 323 0.67 8.37 15.37
N VAL A 324 1.34 7.22 15.30
CA VAL A 324 0.90 5.98 15.96
C VAL A 324 1.30 5.92 17.43
N ASN A 325 2.52 6.35 17.75
CA ASN A 325 3.13 6.15 19.06
C ASN A 325 3.10 7.41 19.94
N GLY A 326 2.98 8.58 19.32
CA GLY A 326 3.18 9.86 19.97
C GLY A 326 4.57 9.98 20.60
N ASP A 327 4.64 10.87 21.58
CA ASP A 327 5.92 11.33 22.14
C ASP A 327 6.42 10.46 23.28
N ALA A 328 5.50 9.80 24.00
CA ALA A 328 5.83 9.03 25.19
C ALA A 328 6.80 7.88 24.86
N THR A 329 6.63 7.26 23.69
CA THR A 329 7.55 6.23 23.19
C THR A 329 8.93 6.81 22.95
N ILE A 330 9.06 7.92 22.19
CA ILE A 330 10.36 8.58 21.96
C ILE A 330 11.04 9.03 23.25
N LYS A 331 10.30 9.65 24.18
CA LYS A 331 10.83 10.16 25.45
C LYS A 331 11.45 9.08 26.32
N LYS A 332 11.01 7.83 26.15
CA LYS A 332 11.60 6.68 26.87
C LYS A 332 13.00 6.33 26.34
N TYR A 333 13.29 6.61 25.07
CA TYR A 333 14.54 6.20 24.40
C TYR A 333 15.52 7.34 24.25
N PHE A 334 15.01 8.56 24.09
CA PHE A 334 15.80 9.77 23.99
C PHE A 334 15.68 10.52 25.32
N ASP A 335 16.74 10.48 26.13
CA ASP A 335 16.82 11.19 27.41
C ASP A 335 16.87 12.71 27.16
N PHE A 336 15.71 13.35 27.02
CA PHE A 336 15.62 14.79 26.76
C PHE A 336 14.54 15.46 27.61
N SER A 337 15.01 16.32 28.51
CA SER A 337 14.26 17.47 28.98
C SER A 337 14.03 18.43 27.81
N GLU A 338 12.79 18.86 27.63
CA GLU A 338 12.28 19.77 26.57
C GLU A 338 11.84 19.07 25.29
N TYR A 339 10.51 19.08 25.10
CA TYR A 339 9.78 18.47 24.01
C TYR A 339 9.17 19.58 23.15
N ASN A 340 9.51 19.61 21.87
CA ASN A 340 8.83 20.38 20.83
C ASN A 340 8.28 19.42 19.78
N GLN A 341 7.02 19.61 19.34
CA GLN A 341 6.35 18.82 18.31
C GLN A 341 7.10 18.82 16.98
N GLU A 342 7.72 19.95 16.59
CA GLU A 342 8.49 20.04 15.34
C GLU A 342 9.78 19.17 15.35
N GLU A 343 10.31 18.83 16.53
CA GLU A 343 11.50 17.97 16.65
C GLU A 343 11.19 16.47 16.68
N ALA A 344 9.92 16.08 16.85
CA ALA A 344 9.53 14.68 17.05
C ALA A 344 9.78 13.82 15.79
N VAL A 345 9.42 14.34 14.61
CA VAL A 345 9.74 13.71 13.31
C VAL A 345 11.26 13.50 13.21
N GLY A 346 12.06 14.55 13.48
CA GLY A 346 13.52 14.46 13.42
C GLY A 346 14.14 13.50 14.45
N LYS A 347 13.42 13.17 15.54
CA LYS A 347 13.85 12.15 16.52
C LYS A 347 13.57 10.73 16.01
N TYR A 348 12.39 10.48 15.41
CA TYR A 348 12.14 9.20 14.72
C TYR A 348 13.06 9.04 13.50
N GLU A 349 13.28 10.06 12.69
CA GLU A 349 14.20 10.01 11.54
C GLU A 349 15.62 9.63 11.98
N ARG A 350 16.17 10.29 13.02
CA ARG A 350 17.48 9.94 13.58
C ARG A 350 17.56 8.51 14.07
N LEU A 351 16.52 8.05 14.79
CA LEU A 351 16.46 6.67 15.21
C LEU A 351 16.49 5.73 14.00
N LEU A 352 15.61 5.95 13.03
CA LEU A 352 15.49 5.10 11.86
C LEU A 352 16.79 5.09 11.03
N LEU A 353 17.50 6.22 10.93
CA LEU A 353 18.84 6.27 10.33
C LEU A 353 19.84 5.39 11.09
N GLU A 354 19.75 5.30 12.42
CA GLU A 354 20.56 4.37 13.22
C GLU A 354 20.09 2.91 13.09
N LEU A 355 18.79 2.68 12.86
CA LEU A 355 18.25 1.33 12.63
C LEU A 355 18.60 0.78 11.25
N PHE A 356 18.56 1.63 10.23
CA PHE A 356 18.66 1.26 8.81
C PHE A 356 19.97 1.64 8.16
N GLY A 357 20.74 2.55 8.76
CA GLY A 357 22.04 2.94 8.27
C GLY A 357 22.99 1.76 8.34
N GLU A 358 23.73 1.56 7.25
CA GLU A 358 24.97 0.79 7.26
C GLU A 358 25.93 1.50 8.22
N THR A 359 25.83 1.19 9.51
CA THR A 359 26.99 1.31 10.39
C THR A 359 27.98 0.29 9.87
N GLY A 360 28.90 0.78 9.04
CA GLY A 360 30.12 0.05 8.74
C GLY A 360 30.65 -0.52 10.05
N HIS A 361 30.87 -1.83 10.06
CA HIS A 361 31.41 -2.54 11.19
C HIS A 361 32.53 -1.75 11.87
N ASN A 362 32.25 -1.29 13.08
CA ASN A 362 33.20 -1.43 14.16
C ASN A 362 32.42 -1.87 15.39
N ASP A 363 32.32 -3.19 15.53
CA ASP A 363 32.16 -3.84 16.81
C ASP A 363 33.10 -3.21 17.82
N LYS A 364 32.57 -2.42 18.76
CA LYS A 364 33.10 -2.33 20.12
C LYS A 364 31.97 -2.26 21.12
N CYS A 365 31.63 -3.46 21.58
CA CYS A 365 31.21 -3.76 22.93
C CYS A 365 31.73 -2.74 23.98
N GLY A 366 30.79 -2.24 24.79
CA GLY A 366 30.99 -1.85 26.20
C GLY A 366 32.01 -0.77 26.52
N SER A 367 31.53 0.42 26.90
CA SER A 367 31.78 1.02 28.23
C SER A 367 31.36 2.51 28.28
N THR A 368 30.59 2.83 29.33
CA THR A 368 30.56 4.09 30.11
C THR A 368 30.89 5.42 29.43
N GLY A 369 29.96 6.37 29.57
CA GLY A 369 30.00 7.68 28.95
C GLY A 369 31.24 8.55 29.20
N ARG A 370 31.52 9.37 28.18
CA ARG A 370 31.84 10.80 28.29
C ARG A 370 31.98 11.44 26.91
N ASP A 371 31.37 12.63 26.79
CA ASP A 371 31.74 13.79 25.98
C ASP A 371 32.15 13.61 24.51
N LEU A 372 31.20 13.87 23.60
CA LEU A 372 31.49 14.24 22.22
C LEU A 372 31.63 15.77 22.10
N GLN A 373 32.87 16.25 22.14
CA GLN A 373 33.20 17.58 21.60
C GLN A 373 33.48 17.50 20.09
N LYS A 374 32.74 18.34 19.38
CA LYS A 374 32.89 18.86 18.00
C LYS A 374 34.14 18.46 17.21
N GLY A 375 33.91 17.83 16.05
CA GLY A 375 34.74 17.92 14.85
C GLY A 375 33.84 18.04 13.62
N LYS A 376 33.64 19.25 13.11
CA LYS A 376 32.88 19.55 11.89
C LYS A 376 33.75 19.20 10.67
N ALA A 377 33.30 18.26 9.85
CA ALA A 377 33.71 18.13 8.45
C ALA A 377 32.43 17.88 7.63
N SER A 378 32.15 18.83 6.74
CA SER A 378 30.90 19.06 6.04
C SER A 378 30.71 18.12 4.84
N LEU A 379 29.76 17.20 4.97
CA LEU A 379 28.97 16.61 3.87
C LEU A 379 27.45 16.76 4.11
N ASP A 380 27.06 17.33 5.26
CA ASP A 380 25.67 17.36 5.75
C ASP A 380 24.90 18.65 5.39
N ASP A 381 25.56 19.73 4.98
CA ASP A 381 24.89 21.04 4.90
C ASP A 381 24.05 21.26 3.62
N ASP A 382 24.21 20.46 2.56
CA ASP A 382 23.51 20.68 1.26
C ASP A 382 22.29 19.75 1.03
N VAL A 383 22.11 18.69 1.83
CA VAL A 383 21.00 17.72 1.68
C VAL A 383 19.81 18.05 2.59
N ASP A 384 19.99 18.95 3.56
CA ASP A 384 18.95 19.34 4.52
C ASP A 384 18.06 20.51 4.07
N ASN A 385 18.30 21.05 2.87
CA ASN A 385 17.53 22.15 2.27
C ASN A 385 16.92 21.76 0.92
N ILE A 386 16.25 20.60 0.82
CA ILE A 386 15.39 20.34 -0.36
C ILE A 386 14.14 21.22 -0.24
N PRO A 387 13.93 22.20 -1.13
CA PRO A 387 12.76 23.06 -1.03
C PRO A 387 11.47 22.25 -1.19
N GLN A 388 10.45 22.56 -0.41
CA GLN A 388 9.15 21.86 -0.44
C GLN A 388 8.53 21.84 -1.85
N ASP A 389 8.73 22.90 -2.63
CA ASP A 389 8.26 23.01 -4.02
C ASP A 389 9.06 22.14 -5.01
N VAL A 390 10.29 21.74 -4.64
CA VAL A 390 11.10 20.77 -5.37
C VAL A 390 10.60 19.35 -5.08
N LEU A 391 10.26 19.03 -3.82
CA LEU A 391 9.65 17.74 -3.46
C LEU A 391 8.30 17.52 -4.18
N GLU A 392 7.50 18.58 -4.30
CA GLU A 392 6.15 18.54 -4.87
C GLU A 392 6.11 18.60 -6.41
N ASN A 393 7.21 18.98 -7.07
CA ASN A 393 7.27 19.11 -8.53
C ASN A 393 8.25 18.09 -9.15
N PRO A 394 7.76 17.12 -9.96
CA PRO A 394 8.59 16.08 -10.57
C PRO A 394 9.75 16.60 -11.42
N ILE A 395 9.54 17.69 -12.16
CA ILE A 395 10.56 18.29 -13.04
C ILE A 395 11.63 18.99 -12.20
N LYS A 396 11.22 19.68 -11.13
CA LYS A 396 12.18 20.35 -10.23
C LYS A 396 12.99 19.35 -9.42
N LEU A 397 12.39 18.25 -8.96
CA LEU A 397 13.10 17.20 -8.24
C LEU A 397 14.16 16.55 -9.14
N LEU A 398 13.80 16.19 -10.38
CA LEU A 398 14.73 15.66 -11.36
C LEU A 398 15.87 16.65 -11.65
N ALA A 399 15.55 17.93 -11.87
CA ALA A 399 16.56 18.96 -12.12
C ALA A 399 17.48 19.22 -10.90
N TRP A 400 16.95 19.18 -9.68
CA TRP A 400 17.74 19.31 -8.45
C TRP A 400 18.67 18.11 -8.24
N MET A 401 18.19 16.91 -8.55
CA MET A 401 18.98 15.67 -8.48
C MET A 401 20.06 15.61 -9.58
N GLU A 402 19.78 16.08 -10.79
CA GLU A 402 20.77 16.23 -11.87
C GLU A 402 21.86 17.24 -11.51
N GLN A 403 21.52 18.35 -10.86
CA GLN A 403 22.49 19.36 -10.41
C GLN A 403 23.46 18.84 -9.35
N MET A 404 23.01 17.99 -8.43
CA MET A 404 23.89 17.34 -7.44
C MET A 404 24.86 16.33 -8.09
N ASN A 405 24.49 15.74 -9.23
CA ASN A 405 25.33 14.77 -9.93
C ASN A 405 26.40 15.42 -10.83
N THR A 406 26.23 16.70 -11.20
CA THR A 406 27.21 17.48 -11.96
C THR A 406 28.28 18.16 -11.10
N GLY A 407 28.21 18.01 -9.77
CA GLY A 407 29.12 18.60 -8.79
C GLY A 407 30.23 17.66 -8.27
N MET A 408 30.41 16.47 -8.86
CA MET A 408 31.54 15.58 -8.57
C MET A 408 32.64 15.68 -9.63
#